data_AF-A0A559N450-F1
#
_entry.id   AF-A0A559N450-F1
#
_cell.length_a   1.000
_cell.length_b   1.000
_cell.length_c   1.000
_cell.angle_alpha   90.00
_cell.angle_beta   90.00
_cell.angle_gamma   90.00
#
_symmetry.space_group_name_H-M   'P 1'
#
loop_
_entity.id
_entity.type
_entity.pdbx_description
1 polymer ?
#
loop_
_entity_poly.entity_id
_entity_poly.type
_entity_poly.pdbx_seq_one_letter_code
_entity_poly.pdbx_strand_id
1 'polypeptide(L)'
;MELHKDDIPTLDFMLDLLIKRDSHIFEQDLKNFGKYKNEKESYIYSEFKRLIFFFDHFSCGNPRNDRGLSQWIDINSYSSQFKHSGGFKNAYENLEKESEDKRFEKELKRLQKEKLEYEVQIRDKNTEIRSLKRDNLRLKNWDIRFRWYIAIVTFVVGFIVKHFISK
;
A
#
# COMPACT_ATOMS: atom_id res chain seq x y z
N MET A 1 -4.77 1.96 18.19
CA MET A 1 -5.30 3.30 18.53
C MET A 1 -4.53 4.30 17.69
N GLU A 2 -5.21 5.13 16.92
CA GLU A 2 -4.56 6.04 15.98
C GLU A 2 -4.42 7.43 16.63
N LEU A 3 -3.27 8.06 16.43
CA LEU A 3 -3.03 9.45 16.82
C LEU A 3 -3.67 10.34 15.77
N HIS A 4 -4.64 11.18 16.15
CA HIS A 4 -5.24 12.14 15.24
C HIS A 4 -4.57 13.50 15.35
N LYS A 5 -4.56 14.27 14.26
CA LYS A 5 -4.02 15.63 14.25
C LYS A 5 -4.65 16.53 15.31
N ASP A 6 -5.94 16.34 15.58
CA ASP A 6 -6.71 17.10 16.58
C ASP A 6 -6.32 16.77 18.03
N ASP A 7 -5.55 15.71 18.25
CA ASP A 7 -5.03 15.33 19.57
C ASP A 7 -3.76 16.11 19.92
N ILE A 8 -3.01 16.57 18.90
CA ILE A 8 -1.71 17.22 19.06
C ILE A 8 -1.78 18.42 20.01
N PRO A 9 -2.74 19.37 19.89
CA PRO A 9 -2.80 20.51 20.80
C PRO A 9 -3.02 20.11 22.25
N THR A 10 -3.82 19.07 22.51
CA THR A 10 -4.07 18.56 23.87
C THR A 10 -2.82 17.87 24.42
N LEU A 11 -2.17 17.02 23.62
CA LEU A 11 -0.96 16.31 24.02
C LEU A 11 0.20 17.27 24.29
N ASP A 12 0.35 18.30 23.44
CA ASP A 12 1.34 19.36 23.65
C ASP A 12 1.06 20.13 24.93
N PHE A 13 -0.20 20.48 25.21
CA PHE A 13 -0.60 21.12 26.45
C PHE A 13 -0.26 20.25 27.68
N MET A 14 -0.58 18.95 27.63
CA MET A 14 -0.26 18.00 28.70
C MET A 14 1.25 17.90 28.92
N LEU A 15 2.03 17.82 27.85
CA LEU A 15 3.49 17.76 27.91
C LEU A 15 4.09 19.04 28.50
N ASP A 16 3.57 20.21 28.11
CA ASP A 16 4.00 21.49 28.63
C ASP A 16 3.67 21.64 30.12
N LEU A 17 2.49 21.17 30.55
CA LEU A 17 2.12 21.09 31.96
C LEU A 17 3.07 20.18 32.75
N LEU A 18 3.37 19.00 32.19
CA LEU A 18 4.22 18.01 32.82
C LEU A 18 5.64 18.57 33.06
N ILE A 19 6.23 19.18 32.02
CA ILE A 19 7.55 19.81 32.07
C ILE A 19 7.54 21.01 33.02
N LYS A 20 6.51 21.87 32.96
CA LYS A 20 6.44 23.08 33.79
C LYS A 20 6.28 22.76 35.28
N ARG A 21 5.55 21.70 35.62
CA ARG A 21 5.30 21.29 37.00
C ARG A 21 6.40 20.40 37.57
N ASP A 22 7.27 19.85 36.73
CA ASP A 22 8.31 18.88 37.11
C ASP A 22 7.78 17.75 38.01
N SER A 23 6.57 17.26 37.71
CA SER A 23 5.85 16.31 38.55
C SER A 23 4.86 15.49 37.73
N HIS A 24 3.64 15.27 38.26
CA HIS A 24 2.61 14.45 37.63
C HIS A 24 1.40 15.28 37.21
N ILE A 25 0.68 14.77 36.23
CA ILE A 25 -0.61 15.32 35.77
C ILE A 25 -1.71 14.28 35.93
N PHE A 26 -2.90 14.74 36.36
CA PHE A 26 -4.11 13.92 36.49
C PHE A 26 -5.13 14.27 35.41
N GLU A 27 -6.19 13.46 35.29
CA GLU A 27 -7.29 13.72 34.37
C GLU A 27 -7.97 15.07 34.62
N GLN A 28 -8.00 15.53 35.88
CA GLN A 28 -8.59 16.81 36.25
C GLN A 28 -7.84 18.00 35.65
N ASP A 29 -6.54 17.85 35.34
CA ASP A 29 -5.75 18.90 34.72
C ASP A 29 -6.19 19.20 33.28
N LEU A 30 -6.85 18.25 32.61
CA LEU A 30 -7.43 18.48 31.29
C LEU A 30 -8.56 19.52 31.33
N LYS A 31 -9.26 19.71 32.46
CA LYS A 31 -10.30 20.76 32.59
C LYS A 31 -9.74 22.16 32.38
N ASN A 32 -8.42 22.34 32.59
CA ASN A 32 -7.74 23.61 32.32
C ASN A 32 -7.49 23.85 30.82
N PHE A 33 -7.62 22.82 30.00
CA PHE A 33 -7.57 22.93 28.55
C PHE A 33 -8.96 23.28 28.00
N GLY A 34 -9.05 24.33 27.18
CA GLY A 34 -10.32 24.91 26.75
C GLY A 34 -11.32 23.91 26.17
N LYS A 35 -10.85 22.85 25.48
CA LYS A 35 -11.67 21.78 24.91
C LYS A 35 -12.46 20.97 25.96
N TYR A 36 -11.94 20.82 27.19
CA TYR A 36 -12.55 19.94 28.21
C TYR A 36 -13.18 20.70 29.38
N LYS A 37 -13.19 22.04 29.36
CA LYS A 37 -13.64 22.87 30.49
C LYS A 37 -15.08 22.57 30.95
N ASN A 38 -15.97 22.27 30.02
CA ASN A 38 -17.40 22.03 30.28
C ASN A 38 -17.81 20.57 30.05
N GLU A 39 -16.84 19.68 29.86
CA GLU A 39 -17.11 18.28 29.55
C GLU A 39 -17.40 17.46 30.82
N LYS A 40 -18.12 16.33 30.63
CA LYS A 40 -18.43 15.41 31.73
C LYS A 40 -17.16 14.70 32.21
N GLU A 41 -17.05 14.45 33.52
CA GLU A 41 -15.88 13.80 34.12
C GLU A 41 -15.62 12.41 33.55
N SER A 42 -16.67 11.64 33.26
CA SER A 42 -16.54 10.32 32.62
C SER A 42 -15.90 10.40 31.23
N TYR A 43 -16.22 11.44 30.46
CA TYR A 43 -15.61 11.68 29.15
C TYR A 43 -14.14 12.07 29.30
N ILE A 44 -13.84 13.01 30.19
CA ILE A 44 -12.47 13.46 30.47
C ILE A 44 -11.59 12.29 30.91
N TYR A 45 -12.09 11.43 31.80
CA TYR A 45 -11.37 10.22 32.22
C TYR A 45 -11.08 9.27 31.05
N SER A 46 -12.08 9.02 30.20
CA SER A 46 -11.90 8.17 29.02
C SER A 46 -10.91 8.75 28.01
N GLU A 47 -10.95 10.06 27.79
CA GLU A 47 -10.05 10.76 26.88
C GLU A 47 -8.63 10.85 27.46
N PHE A 48 -8.48 11.13 28.76
CA PHE A 48 -7.19 11.10 29.42
C PHE A 48 -6.54 9.73 29.26
N LYS A 49 -7.28 8.65 29.54
CA LYS A 49 -6.82 7.27 29.35
C LYS A 49 -6.40 6.98 27.90
N ARG A 50 -7.08 7.57 26.92
CA ARG A 50 -6.69 7.51 25.51
C ARG A 50 -5.38 8.29 25.28
N LEU A 51 -5.27 9.51 25.77
CA LEU A 51 -4.12 10.38 25.52
C LEU A 51 -2.84 9.88 26.20
N ILE A 52 -2.93 9.31 27.41
CA ILE A 52 -1.75 8.80 28.13
C ILE A 52 -1.04 7.66 27.40
N PHE A 53 -1.77 6.91 26.57
CA PHE A 53 -1.18 5.86 25.75
C PHE A 53 -0.10 6.42 24.81
N PHE A 54 -0.29 7.63 24.29
CA PHE A 54 0.70 8.24 23.40
C PHE A 54 1.97 8.66 24.15
N PHE A 55 1.85 9.03 25.43
CA PHE A 55 3.03 9.30 26.25
C PHE A 55 3.90 8.06 26.46
N ASP A 56 3.27 6.89 26.66
CA ASP A 56 3.97 5.61 26.71
C ASP A 56 4.59 5.26 25.34
N HIS A 57 3.77 5.35 24.29
CA HIS A 57 4.15 4.97 22.93
C HIS A 57 5.37 5.74 22.42
N PHE A 58 5.43 7.05 22.67
CA PHE A 58 6.59 7.88 22.31
C PHE A 58 7.63 8.00 23.43
N SER A 59 7.44 7.27 24.54
CA SER A 59 8.35 7.26 25.69
C SER A 59 8.62 8.64 26.28
N CYS A 60 7.68 9.57 26.16
CA CYS A 60 7.81 10.96 26.60
C CYS A 60 7.11 11.26 27.94
N GLY A 61 6.65 10.21 28.63
CA GLY A 61 6.15 10.25 30.00
C GLY A 61 5.98 8.84 30.55
N ASN A 62 5.82 8.71 31.86
CA ASN A 62 5.61 7.43 32.53
C ASN A 62 4.16 7.35 33.03
N PRO A 63 3.24 6.75 32.27
CA PRO A 63 1.89 6.56 32.77
C PRO A 63 1.88 5.59 33.96
N ARG A 64 1.12 5.96 34.98
CA ARG A 64 0.86 5.18 36.19
C ARG A 64 -0.62 4.92 36.31
N ASN A 65 -0.94 3.78 36.91
CA ASN A 65 -2.30 3.36 37.16
C ASN A 65 -2.37 2.71 38.53
N ASP A 66 -3.10 3.30 39.47
CA ASP A 66 -3.36 2.68 40.76
C ASP A 66 -4.62 1.82 40.70
N ARG A 67 -4.45 0.58 40.21
CA ARG A 67 -5.49 -0.47 40.20
C ARG A 67 -6.84 -0.02 39.64
N GLY A 68 -6.85 0.96 38.72
CA GLY A 68 -8.04 1.50 38.07
C GLY A 68 -8.77 2.61 38.83
N LEU A 69 -8.27 3.07 39.99
CA LEU A 69 -8.86 4.16 40.77
C LEU A 69 -8.43 5.54 40.27
N SER A 70 -7.16 5.68 39.88
CA SER A 70 -6.61 6.91 39.31
C SER A 70 -5.52 6.60 38.31
N GLN A 71 -5.42 7.46 37.30
CA GLN A 71 -4.37 7.41 36.30
C GLN A 71 -3.66 8.75 36.26
N TRP A 72 -2.34 8.72 36.20
CA TRP A 72 -1.54 9.93 36.05
C TRP A 72 -0.34 9.65 35.18
N ILE A 73 0.33 10.69 34.72
CA ILE A 73 1.60 10.58 34.00
C ILE A 73 2.66 11.30 34.81
N ASP A 74 3.78 10.63 35.06
CA ASP A 74 4.98 11.25 35.63
C ASP A 74 5.89 11.75 34.51
N ILE A 75 6.61 12.85 34.77
CA ILE A 75 7.71 13.30 33.93
C ILE A 75 8.83 12.25 33.89
N ASN A 76 9.51 12.14 32.75
CA ASN A 76 10.72 11.34 32.63
C ASN A 76 11.88 12.16 32.03
N SER A 77 13.07 11.58 31.98
CA SER A 77 14.27 12.26 31.45
C SER A 77 14.15 12.65 29.97
N TYR A 78 13.25 12.03 29.22
CA TYR A 78 13.06 12.23 27.80
C TYR A 78 11.95 13.24 27.46
N SER A 79 11.07 13.58 28.40
CA SER A 79 9.94 14.50 28.18
C SER A 79 10.39 15.84 27.60
N SER A 80 11.41 16.47 28.21
CA SER A 80 11.96 17.75 27.74
C SER A 80 12.66 17.62 26.37
N GLN A 81 13.44 16.57 26.18
CA GLN A 81 14.12 16.32 24.89
C GLN A 81 13.11 16.09 23.77
N PHE A 82 12.04 15.34 24.04
CA PHE A 82 10.95 15.09 23.09
C PHE A 82 10.24 16.39 22.70
N LYS A 83 10.00 17.30 23.66
CA LYS A 83 9.44 18.63 23.33
C LYS A 83 10.40 19.41 22.43
N HIS A 84 11.70 19.43 22.75
CA HIS A 84 12.70 20.15 21.96
C HIS A 84 12.90 19.58 20.56
N SER A 85 12.66 18.29 20.34
CA SER A 85 12.70 17.67 19.01
C SER A 85 11.43 17.88 18.19
N GLY A 86 10.51 18.74 18.64
CA GLY A 86 9.28 19.08 17.93
C GLY A 86 8.01 18.37 18.44
N GLY A 87 8.13 17.58 19.50
CA GLY A 87 7.01 17.01 20.25
C GLY A 87 6.07 16.13 19.42
N PHE A 88 4.80 16.12 19.83
CA PHE A 88 3.77 15.31 19.18
C PHE A 88 3.48 15.73 17.74
N LYS A 89 3.74 17.00 17.39
CA LYS A 89 3.63 17.48 16.01
C LYS A 89 4.59 16.74 15.09
N ASN A 90 5.87 16.72 15.44
CA ASN A 90 6.88 16.03 14.62
C ASN A 90 6.65 14.50 14.62
N ALA A 91 6.24 13.95 15.77
CA ALA A 91 5.88 12.54 15.87
C ALA A 91 4.74 12.16 14.92
N TYR A 92 3.69 12.97 14.84
CA TYR A 92 2.57 12.78 13.91
C TYR A 92 3.02 12.86 12.44
N GLU A 93 3.80 13.88 12.08
CA GLU A 93 4.32 14.05 10.72
C GLU A 93 5.20 12.86 10.27
N ASN A 94 5.99 12.28 11.18
CA ASN A 94 6.79 11.10 10.88
C ASN A 94 5.94 9.83 10.70
N LEU A 95 4.88 9.67 11.51
CA LEU A 95 3.93 8.57 11.34
C LEU A 95 3.17 8.66 10.01
N GLU A 96 2.74 9.85 9.61
CA GLU A 96 2.10 10.05 8.31
C GLU A 96 3.07 9.68 7.17
N LYS A 97 4.31 10.18 7.20
CA LYS A 97 5.34 9.84 6.20
C LYS A 97 5.60 8.34 6.10
N GLU A 98 5.79 7.66 7.23
CA GLU A 98 5.98 6.19 7.20
C GLU A 98 4.78 5.46 6.61
N SER A 99 3.57 5.96 6.85
CA SER A 99 2.35 5.37 6.30
C SER A 99 2.26 5.57 4.79
N GLU A 100 2.68 6.74 4.29
CA GLU A 100 2.78 7.05 2.88
C GLU A 100 3.87 6.21 2.20
N ASP A 101 5.05 6.12 2.80
CA ASP A 101 6.16 5.31 2.29
C ASP A 101 5.75 3.84 2.15
N LYS A 102 5.04 3.27 3.15
CA LYS A 102 4.49 1.91 3.06
C LYS A 102 3.46 1.75 1.94
N ARG A 103 2.64 2.78 1.68
CA ARG A 103 1.69 2.77 0.55
C ARG A 103 2.43 2.80 -0.78
N PHE A 104 3.42 3.68 -0.92
CA PHE A 104 4.27 3.76 -2.11
C PHE A 104 5.04 2.45 -2.36
N GLU A 105 5.59 1.83 -1.32
CA GLU A 105 6.29 0.55 -1.45
C GLU A 105 5.35 -0.56 -1.96
N LYS A 106 4.11 -0.60 -1.44
CA LYS A 106 3.09 -1.55 -1.87
C LYS A 106 2.68 -1.32 -3.33
N GLU A 107 2.52 -0.06 -3.73
CA GLU A 107 2.20 0.31 -5.10
C GLU A 107 3.33 -0.05 -6.06
N LEU A 108 4.58 0.23 -5.68
CA LEU A 108 5.76 -0.11 -6.47
C LEU A 108 5.87 -1.63 -6.69
N LYS A 109 5.64 -2.44 -5.65
CA LYS A 109 5.57 -3.91 -5.78
C LYS A 109 4.46 -4.37 -6.73
N ARG A 110 3.29 -3.73 -6.67
CA ARG A 110 2.19 -4.02 -7.58
C ARG A 110 2.55 -3.70 -9.03
N LEU A 111 3.12 -2.53 -9.29
CA LEU A 111 3.54 -2.12 -10.63
C LEU A 111 4.64 -3.04 -11.20
N GLN A 112 5.58 -3.48 -10.37
CA GLN A 112 6.59 -4.47 -10.78
C GLN A 112 5.97 -5.80 -11.20
N LYS A 113 4.95 -6.26 -10.45
CA LYS A 113 4.21 -7.49 -10.79
C LYS A 113 3.44 -7.33 -12.10
N GLU A 114 2.71 -6.22 -12.27
CA GLU A 114 1.98 -5.92 -13.51
C GLU A 114 2.93 -5.86 -14.71
N LYS A 115 4.10 -5.23 -14.57
CA LYS A 115 5.14 -5.21 -15.61
C LYS A 115 5.57 -6.63 -16.02
N LEU A 116 5.83 -7.50 -15.04
CA LEU A 116 6.24 -8.89 -15.31
C LEU A 116 5.14 -9.66 -16.06
N GLU A 117 3.87 -9.48 -15.67
CA GLU A 117 2.72 -10.09 -16.34
C GLU A 117 2.60 -9.61 -17.79
N TYR A 118 2.78 -8.31 -18.05
CA TYR A 118 2.80 -7.78 -19.41
C TYR A 118 3.96 -8.34 -20.25
N GLU A 119 5.16 -8.49 -19.68
CA GLU A 119 6.30 -9.09 -20.36
C GLU A 119 6.07 -10.57 -20.73
N VAL A 120 5.35 -11.32 -19.88
CA VAL A 120 4.92 -12.68 -20.20
C VAL A 120 3.90 -12.67 -21.34
N GLN A 121 2.87 -11.83 -21.26
CA GLN A 121 1.86 -11.72 -22.34
C GLN A 121 2.47 -11.32 -23.68
N ILE A 122 3.47 -10.42 -23.68
CA ILE A 122 4.20 -10.03 -24.89
C ILE A 122 4.96 -11.24 -25.46
N ARG A 123 5.61 -12.04 -24.60
CA ARG A 123 6.29 -13.27 -25.04
C ARG A 123 5.31 -14.26 -25.64
N ASP A 124 4.17 -14.49 -25.01
CA ASP A 124 3.16 -15.43 -25.48
C ASP A 124 2.60 -14.99 -26.84
N LYS A 125 2.19 -13.73 -26.98
CA LYS A 125 1.73 -13.18 -28.27
C LYS A 125 2.81 -13.27 -29.35
N ASN A 126 4.08 -13.06 -29.00
CA ASN A 126 5.17 -13.24 -29.96
C ASN A 126 5.36 -14.69 -30.40
N THR A 127 5.13 -15.66 -29.51
CA THR A 127 5.17 -17.08 -29.90
C THR A 127 4.00 -17.46 -30.80
N GLU A 128 2.81 -16.92 -30.55
CA GLU A 128 1.62 -17.06 -31.40
C GLU A 128 1.85 -16.44 -32.79
N ILE A 129 2.39 -15.22 -32.86
CA ILE A 129 2.74 -14.60 -34.15
C ILE A 129 3.72 -15.48 -34.93
N ARG A 130 4.69 -16.11 -34.26
CA ARG A 130 5.65 -17.02 -34.89
C ARG A 130 5.02 -18.33 -35.37
N SER A 131 4.05 -18.91 -34.65
CA SER A 131 3.33 -20.09 -35.14
C SER A 131 2.46 -19.73 -36.35
N LEU A 132 1.67 -18.67 -36.26
CA LEU A 132 0.84 -18.19 -37.37
C LEU A 132 1.67 -17.86 -38.62
N LYS A 133 2.85 -17.24 -38.45
CA LYS A 133 3.77 -16.97 -39.57
C LYS A 133 4.29 -18.26 -40.19
N ARG A 134 4.60 -19.29 -39.39
CA ARG A 134 5.02 -20.61 -39.90
C ARG A 134 3.89 -21.31 -40.65
N ASP A 135 2.66 -21.24 -40.15
CA ASP A 135 1.51 -21.87 -40.79
C ASP A 135 1.12 -21.15 -42.09
N ASN A 136 1.17 -19.82 -42.12
CA ASN A 136 1.00 -19.05 -43.36
C ASN A 136 2.05 -19.43 -44.43
N LEU A 137 3.31 -19.64 -44.03
CA LEU A 137 4.35 -20.12 -44.96
C LEU A 137 4.04 -21.54 -45.47
N ARG A 138 3.53 -22.43 -44.61
CA ARG A 138 3.13 -23.79 -44.99
C ARG A 138 1.95 -23.78 -45.97
N LEU A 139 0.92 -22.99 -45.71
CA LEU A 139 -0.24 -22.85 -46.59
C LEU A 139 0.18 -22.31 -47.97
N LYS A 140 1.07 -21.30 -48.00
CA LYS A 140 1.61 -20.78 -49.27
C LYS A 140 2.38 -21.85 -50.04
N ASN A 141 3.20 -22.67 -49.36
CA ASN A 141 3.90 -23.78 -50.00
C ASN A 141 2.95 -24.89 -50.47
N TRP A 142 1.86 -25.12 -49.73
CA TRP A 142 0.85 -26.11 -50.10
C TRP A 142 0.05 -25.69 -51.34
N ASP A 143 -0.32 -24.40 -51.47
CA ASP A 143 -0.96 -23.86 -52.68
C ASP A 143 -0.09 -24.11 -53.93
N ILE A 144 1.22 -23.86 -53.84
CA ILE A 144 2.16 -24.12 -54.94
C ILE A 144 2.16 -25.61 -55.33
N ARG A 145 2.24 -26.52 -54.35
CA ARG A 145 2.22 -27.97 -54.60
C ARG A 145 0.89 -28.44 -55.19
N PHE A 146 -0.23 -27.88 -54.72
CA PHE A 146 -1.55 -28.22 -55.22
C PHE A 146 -1.75 -27.82 -56.69
N ARG A 147 -1.24 -26.64 -57.09
CA ARG A 147 -1.23 -26.23 -58.51
C ARG A 147 -0.44 -27.20 -59.39
N TRP A 148 0.73 -27.65 -58.95
CA TRP A 148 1.52 -28.65 -59.67
C TRP A 148 0.78 -29.99 -59.80
N TYR A 149 0.10 -30.43 -58.73
CA TYR A 149 -0.69 -31.66 -58.76
C TYR A 149 -1.82 -31.60 -59.80
N ILE A 150 -2.57 -30.50 -59.84
CA ILE A 150 -3.64 -30.30 -60.85
C ILE A 150 -3.06 -30.33 -62.27
N ALA A 151 -1.93 -29.66 -62.51
CA ALA A 151 -1.30 -29.63 -63.83
C ALA A 151 -0.87 -31.04 -64.29
N ILE A 152 -0.32 -31.86 -63.39
CA ILE A 152 0.07 -33.24 -63.71
C ILE A 152 -1.16 -34.11 -63.98
N VAL A 153 -2.18 -34.05 -63.12
CA VAL A 153 -3.40 -34.86 -63.28
C VAL A 153 -4.13 -34.51 -64.57
N THR A 154 -4.29 -33.22 -64.88
CA THR A 154 -4.93 -32.78 -66.13
C THR A 154 -4.14 -33.21 -67.36
N PHE A 155 -2.81 -33.18 -67.31
CA PHE A 155 -1.95 -33.71 -68.37
C PHE A 155 -2.17 -35.21 -68.61
N VAL A 156 -2.18 -36.02 -67.54
CA VAL A 156 -2.39 -37.48 -67.62
C VAL A 156 -3.79 -37.81 -68.15
N VAL A 157 -4.83 -37.14 -67.65
CA VAL A 157 -6.21 -37.34 -68.16
C VAL A 157 -6.31 -36.98 -69.64
N GLY A 158 -5.74 -35.84 -70.06
CA GLY A 158 -5.71 -35.45 -71.46
C GLY A 158 -5.01 -36.48 -72.35
N PHE A 159 -3.92 -37.08 -71.86
CA PHE A 159 -3.23 -38.16 -72.55
C PHE A 159 -4.09 -39.42 -72.70
N ILE A 160 -4.76 -39.84 -71.63
CA ILE A 160 -5.67 -41.00 -71.63
C ILE A 160 -6.83 -40.77 -72.62
N VAL A 161 -7.51 -39.63 -72.52
CA VAL A 161 -8.64 -39.29 -73.41
C VAL A 161 -8.21 -39.30 -74.88
N LYS A 162 -7.05 -38.70 -75.21
CA LYS A 162 -6.51 -38.73 -76.57
C LYS A 162 -6.22 -40.15 -77.06
N HIS A 163 -5.67 -41.01 -76.20
CA HIS A 163 -5.32 -42.38 -76.57
C HIS A 163 -6.56 -43.26 -76.82
N PHE A 164 -7.64 -43.06 -76.06
CA PHE A 164 -8.89 -43.80 -76.23
C PHE A 164 -9.77 -43.30 -77.39
N ILE A 165 -9.68 -42.02 -77.77
CA ILE A 165 -10.43 -41.46 -78.91
C ILE A 165 -9.71 -41.72 -80.25
N SER A 166 -8.40 -41.92 -80.24
CA SER A 166 -7.59 -42.17 -81.45
C SER A 166 -7.57 -43.64 -81.90
N LYS A 167 -8.54 -44.44 -81.47
CA LYS A 167 -8.73 -45.85 -81.83
C LYS A 167 -10.13 -46.03 -82.40
#